data_AF-A0A9E5P281-F1
#
_entry.id   AF-A0A9E5P281-F1
#
_cell.length_a   1.000
_cell.length_b   1.000
_cell.length_c   1.000
_cell.angle_alpha   90.00
_cell.angle_beta   90.00
_cell.angle_gamma   90.00
#
_symmetry.space_group_name_H-M   'P 1'
#
loop_
_entity.id
_entity.type
_entity.pdbx_description
1 polymer ?
#
loop_
_entity_poly.entity_id
_entity_poly.type
_entity_poly.pdbx_seq_one_letter_code
_entity_poly.pdbx_strand_id
1 'polypeptide(L)'
;MKTQRGFNLLEVMMAVAIFAIGMLALASLQGSLTRSSTDAKMRTMAANIAERTIEAMRTFNSLSQNQDPATGVGCDFGAPGDSVSSECGFGDIISVDGAVAGPIYEQVSSGDAVGFFRTINVTDYYFDPAAAGSFTAIAPDGIVSPHFKLVDVCVAWGDAALCPLGVAESAADYASDLDTHTGNITVSAIVSSATTGGRLAIFTQDQDENLIPPVAYSPGENPDVIPLGLGGDRVKESRTPIPKIFRSYLETRFDVITYSQSTNAFVRREEFVAIACECTLRAPGAVEGRRPILWAGDEYLEPEFVVKAYGERLSGVKQSPFCDLCCRDHHDGGTGENDPSDVGARLYNPFRDPLEYRADGDHKHYKRQRSVPGATLMEEAQYGDDYVEACRLVRKDGFFRVA
;
A
#
# COMPACT_ATOMS: atom_id res chain seq x y z
N MET A 1 69.05 16.93 55.29
CA MET A 1 68.10 15.85 54.97
C MET A 1 66.69 16.37 55.20
N LYS A 2 65.83 16.40 54.17
CA LYS A 2 64.40 16.73 54.34
C LYS A 2 63.72 15.57 55.07
N THR A 3 63.07 15.85 56.20
CA THR A 3 62.23 14.89 56.92
C THR A 3 60.99 14.58 56.09
N GLN A 4 60.85 13.33 55.64
CA GLN A 4 59.61 12.86 55.02
C GLN A 4 58.55 12.71 56.12
N ARG A 5 57.47 13.49 56.02
CA ARG A 5 56.29 13.32 56.87
C ARG A 5 55.54 12.08 56.36
N GLY A 6 55.49 11.03 57.18
CA GLY A 6 54.71 9.83 56.89
C GLY A 6 53.20 10.13 56.91
N PHE A 7 52.44 9.39 56.10
CA PHE A 7 50.99 9.49 56.01
C PHE A 7 50.33 9.08 57.35
N ASN A 8 49.30 9.80 57.77
CA ASN A 8 48.54 9.50 58.98
C ASN A 8 47.53 8.37 58.68
N LEU A 9 47.35 7.41 59.59
CA LEU A 9 46.41 6.27 59.43
C LEU A 9 44.98 6.74 59.07
N LEU A 10 44.57 7.88 59.63
CA LEU A 10 43.28 8.52 59.36
C LEU A 10 43.08 8.88 57.88
N GLU A 11 44.14 9.31 57.19
CA GLU A 11 44.11 9.73 55.79
C GLU A 11 43.87 8.53 54.87
N VAL A 12 44.52 7.40 55.16
CA VAL A 12 44.34 6.15 54.42
C VAL A 12 42.91 5.62 54.61
N MET A 13 42.37 5.67 55.83
CA MET A 13 40.98 5.25 56.09
C MET A 13 39.97 6.14 55.37
N MET A 14 40.18 7.46 55.36
CA MET A 14 39.31 8.40 54.66
C MET A 14 39.37 8.20 53.14
N ALA A 15 40.55 7.93 52.57
CA ALA A 15 40.72 7.61 51.15
C ALA A 15 39.98 6.32 50.76
N VAL A 16 40.07 5.26 51.56
CA VAL A 16 39.34 4.00 51.33
C VAL A 16 37.83 4.20 51.45
N ALA A 17 37.37 4.98 52.43
CA ALA A 17 35.94 5.27 52.60
C ALA A 17 35.36 6.03 51.41
N ILE A 18 36.04 7.09 50.94
CA ILE A 18 35.62 7.86 49.76
C ILE A 18 35.62 6.98 48.51
N PHE A 19 36.65 6.13 48.35
CA PHE A 19 36.73 5.19 47.23
C PHE A 19 35.58 4.18 47.25
N ALA A 20 35.26 3.61 48.42
CA ALA A 20 34.15 2.66 48.55
C ALA A 20 32.80 3.29 48.20
N ILE A 21 32.54 4.52 48.66
CA ILE A 21 31.32 5.28 48.32
C ILE A 21 31.27 5.59 46.82
N GLY A 22 32.40 5.98 46.21
CA GLY A 22 32.51 6.24 44.78
C GLY A 22 32.22 5.01 43.92
N MET A 23 32.74 3.85 44.31
CA MET A 23 32.47 2.57 43.66
C MET A 23 31.00 2.15 43.77
N LEU A 24 30.36 2.35 44.93
CA LEU A 24 28.93 2.10 45.12
C LEU A 24 28.06 2.99 44.23
N ALA A 25 28.38 4.28 44.14
CA ALA A 25 27.67 5.22 43.27
C ALA A 25 27.81 4.85 41.78
N LEU A 26 29.01 4.46 41.34
CA LEU A 26 29.24 4.03 39.96
C LEU A 26 28.49 2.74 39.62
N ALA A 27 28.50 1.75 40.53
CA ALA A 27 27.77 0.50 40.34
C ALA A 27 26.26 0.75 40.21
N SER A 28 25.69 1.64 41.02
CA SER A 28 24.27 2.05 40.92
C SER A 28 23.98 2.72 39.57
N LEU A 29 24.85 3.62 39.11
CA LEU A 29 24.68 4.30 37.83
C LEU A 29 24.78 3.32 36.65
N GLN A 30 25.76 2.41 36.67
CA GLN A 30 25.92 1.37 35.66
C GLN A 30 24.71 0.42 35.60
N GLY A 31 24.15 0.08 36.76
CA GLY A 31 22.89 -0.67 36.85
C GLY A 31 21.72 0.09 36.22
N SER A 32 21.57 1.37 36.55
CA SER A 32 20.49 2.21 36.00
C SER A 32 20.60 2.40 34.49
N LEU A 33 21.81 2.62 33.96
CA LEU A 33 22.03 2.80 32.53
C LEU A 33 21.74 1.52 31.74
N THR A 34 22.13 0.36 32.27
CA THR A 34 21.84 -0.94 31.65
C THR A 34 20.32 -1.20 31.59
N ARG A 35 19.60 -0.90 32.69
CA ARG A 35 18.13 -1.00 32.72
C ARG A 35 17.47 -0.05 31.73
N SER A 36 17.89 1.22 31.72
CA SER A 36 17.35 2.23 30.81
C SER A 36 17.61 1.89 29.34
N SER A 37 18.79 1.36 29.02
CA SER A 37 19.14 0.90 27.67
C SER A 37 18.28 -0.29 27.23
N THR A 38 18.03 -1.23 28.15
CA THR A 38 17.14 -2.37 27.90
C THR A 38 15.71 -1.90 27.64
N ASP A 39 15.14 -1.07 28.53
CA ASP A 39 13.77 -0.52 28.35
C ASP A 39 13.62 0.25 27.02
N ALA A 40 14.59 1.09 26.67
CA ALA A 40 14.58 1.82 25.39
C ALA A 40 14.61 0.87 24.18
N LYS A 41 15.39 -0.22 24.26
CA LYS A 41 15.42 -1.25 23.23
C LYS A 41 14.06 -1.95 23.09
N MET A 42 13.43 -2.31 24.20
CA MET A 42 12.11 -2.97 24.20
C MET A 42 11.03 -2.08 23.60
N ARG A 43 10.99 -0.79 23.99
CA ARG A 43 10.07 0.20 23.40
C ARG A 43 10.27 0.37 21.90
N THR A 44 11.53 0.42 21.46
CA THR A 44 11.86 0.56 20.03
C THR A 44 11.40 -0.67 19.24
N MET A 45 11.62 -1.88 19.77
CA MET A 45 11.16 -3.12 19.14
C MET A 45 9.63 -3.17 19.08
N ALA A 46 8.96 -2.87 20.18
CA ALA A 46 7.51 -2.82 20.25
C ALA A 46 6.93 -1.82 19.23
N ALA A 47 7.54 -0.64 19.09
CA ALA A 47 7.10 0.40 18.14
C ALA A 47 7.22 -0.08 16.70
N ASN A 48 8.34 -0.72 16.35
CA ASN A 48 8.50 -1.30 15.01
C ASN A 48 7.49 -2.42 14.73
N ILE A 49 7.13 -3.24 15.73
CA ILE A 49 6.09 -4.27 15.58
C ILE A 49 4.72 -3.62 15.32
N ALA A 50 4.37 -2.60 16.10
CA ALA A 50 3.10 -1.89 15.94
C ALA A 50 2.99 -1.19 14.57
N GLU A 51 4.01 -0.42 14.18
CA GLU A 51 4.05 0.29 12.90
C GLU A 51 3.99 -0.65 11.70
N ARG A 52 4.76 -1.75 11.72
CA ARG A 52 4.72 -2.75 10.65
C ARG A 52 3.33 -3.38 10.51
N THR A 53 2.65 -3.62 11.63
CA THR A 53 1.29 -4.17 11.64
C THR A 53 0.30 -3.18 11.01
N ILE A 54 0.39 -1.89 11.37
CA ILE A 54 -0.44 -0.83 10.77
C ILE A 54 -0.17 -0.68 9.27
N GLU A 55 1.09 -0.73 8.85
CA GLU A 55 1.43 -0.59 7.43
C GLU A 55 0.88 -1.75 6.60
N ALA A 56 0.90 -2.98 7.13
CA ALA A 56 0.26 -4.13 6.48
C ALA A 56 -1.24 -3.94 6.26
N MET A 57 -1.94 -3.27 7.18
CA MET A 57 -3.37 -2.95 7.03
C MET A 57 -3.63 -1.85 6.00
N ARG A 58 -2.61 -1.07 5.59
CA ARG A 58 -2.76 -0.03 4.57
C ARG A 58 -2.63 -0.57 3.14
N THR A 59 -2.20 -1.82 2.95
CA THR A 59 -1.89 -2.38 1.63
C THR A 59 -3.04 -3.14 0.96
N PHE A 60 -4.29 -2.87 1.35
CA PHE A 60 -5.46 -3.54 0.76
C PHE A 60 -5.75 -3.07 -0.68
N ASN A 61 -6.39 -3.93 -1.47
CA ASN A 61 -6.69 -3.69 -2.89
C ASN A 61 -8.18 -3.86 -3.25
N SER A 62 -9.05 -4.19 -2.30
CA SER A 62 -10.50 -4.22 -2.50
C SER A 62 -11.21 -3.59 -1.29
N LEU A 63 -12.47 -3.20 -1.44
CA LEU A 63 -13.29 -2.74 -0.31
C LEU A 63 -14.01 -3.88 0.40
N SER A 64 -14.27 -4.98 -0.30
CA SER A 64 -14.91 -6.18 0.22
C SER A 64 -13.98 -6.97 1.13
N GLN A 65 -14.52 -7.94 1.86
CA GLN A 65 -13.70 -9.01 2.42
C GLN A 65 -13.21 -9.91 1.30
N ASN A 66 -11.94 -10.26 1.33
CA ASN A 66 -11.34 -11.22 0.42
C ASN A 66 -10.75 -12.36 1.26
N GLN A 67 -11.18 -13.58 0.93
CA GLN A 67 -10.63 -14.78 1.56
C GLN A 67 -9.45 -15.27 0.73
N ASP A 68 -8.39 -15.75 1.40
CA ASP A 68 -7.34 -16.49 0.71
C ASP A 68 -7.97 -17.72 0.04
N PRO A 69 -7.92 -17.85 -1.30
CA PRO A 69 -8.51 -18.97 -2.01
C PRO A 69 -7.89 -20.32 -1.63
N ALA A 70 -6.68 -20.34 -1.07
CA ALA A 70 -6.00 -21.57 -0.66
C ALA A 70 -6.42 -22.09 0.72
N THR A 71 -6.78 -21.20 1.66
CA THR A 71 -7.08 -21.57 3.05
C THR A 71 -8.51 -21.28 3.48
N GLY A 72 -9.25 -20.44 2.76
CA GLY A 72 -10.58 -19.97 3.15
C GLY A 72 -10.60 -19.11 4.40
N VAL A 73 -9.42 -18.69 4.89
CA VAL A 73 -9.23 -17.81 6.04
C VAL A 73 -9.12 -16.37 5.52
N GLY A 74 -9.71 -15.42 6.26
CA GLY A 74 -9.55 -13.99 5.97
C GLY A 74 -8.09 -13.55 6.15
N CYS A 75 -7.74 -12.37 5.64
CA CYS A 75 -6.38 -11.88 5.77
C CYS A 75 -5.91 -11.73 7.21
N ASP A 76 -4.85 -12.45 7.57
CA ASP A 76 -4.19 -12.29 8.85
C ASP A 76 -3.10 -11.22 8.74
N PHE A 77 -3.41 -10.01 9.25
CA PHE A 77 -2.43 -8.93 9.36
C PHE A 77 -1.43 -9.15 10.52
N GLY A 78 -1.42 -10.35 11.13
CA GLY A 78 -0.75 -10.68 12.37
C GLY A 78 0.52 -11.54 12.29
N ALA A 79 0.58 -12.61 11.48
CA ALA A 79 1.61 -13.64 11.66
C ALA A 79 3.07 -13.17 11.43
N PRO A 80 4.04 -13.58 12.28
CA PRO A 80 5.46 -13.33 12.05
C PRO A 80 5.98 -14.19 10.88
N GLY A 81 6.05 -13.58 9.70
CA GLY A 81 6.71 -14.18 8.53
C GLY A 81 5.83 -14.35 7.30
N ASP A 82 4.54 -14.03 7.36
CA ASP A 82 3.68 -14.17 6.20
C ASP A 82 3.67 -12.92 5.33
N SER A 83 4.00 -13.13 4.07
CA SER A 83 3.55 -12.32 2.96
C SER A 83 2.04 -12.18 3.07
N VAL A 84 1.55 -10.99 3.40
CA VAL A 84 0.15 -10.61 3.16
C VAL A 84 -0.19 -11.13 1.76
N SER A 85 -1.06 -12.13 1.66
CA SER A 85 -1.47 -12.68 0.38
C SER A 85 -1.96 -11.51 -0.47
N SER A 86 -1.68 -11.56 -1.77
CA SER A 86 -1.76 -10.41 -2.70
C SER A 86 -3.15 -9.80 -2.90
N GLU A 87 -4.14 -10.14 -2.07
CA GLU A 87 -5.56 -9.89 -2.29
C GLU A 87 -6.32 -9.52 -1.02
N CYS A 88 -5.70 -8.86 -0.02
CA CYS A 88 -6.45 -8.41 1.16
C CYS A 88 -7.36 -7.22 0.89
N GLY A 89 -8.57 -7.29 1.42
CA GLY A 89 -9.57 -6.24 1.32
C GLY A 89 -9.68 -5.37 2.57
N PHE A 90 -10.24 -4.18 2.42
CA PHE A 90 -10.50 -3.25 3.52
C PHE A 90 -11.44 -3.86 4.56
N GLY A 91 -12.40 -4.67 4.11
CA GLY A 91 -13.33 -5.38 4.98
C GLY A 91 -12.66 -6.44 5.86
N ASP A 92 -11.45 -6.89 5.52
CA ASP A 92 -10.66 -7.85 6.31
C ASP A 92 -9.89 -7.17 7.44
N ILE A 93 -9.81 -5.83 7.44
CA ILE A 93 -9.26 -5.06 8.57
C ILE A 93 -10.33 -5.05 9.65
N ILE A 94 -10.35 -6.13 10.41
CA ILE A 94 -11.22 -6.31 11.57
C ILE A 94 -10.35 -6.43 12.81
N SER A 95 -10.96 -6.23 13.96
CA SER A 95 -10.39 -6.80 15.17
C SER A 95 -10.29 -8.31 14.92
N VAL A 96 -9.08 -8.86 14.93
CA VAL A 96 -8.90 -10.30 14.70
C VAL A 96 -9.76 -11.03 15.72
N ASP A 97 -10.54 -12.01 15.26
CA ASP A 97 -11.80 -12.42 15.86
C ASP A 97 -11.74 -12.76 17.35
N GLY A 98 -12.41 -11.91 18.10
CA GLY A 98 -12.67 -12.03 19.51
C GLY A 98 -13.77 -11.03 19.87
N ALA A 99 -14.86 -10.96 19.13
CA ALA A 99 -16.03 -10.25 19.63
C ALA A 99 -17.26 -10.97 19.12
N VAL A 100 -17.39 -12.24 19.49
CA VAL A 100 -17.88 -12.54 20.83
C VAL A 100 -16.85 -12.41 22.01
N ALA A 101 -15.53 -12.42 21.81
CA ALA A 101 -14.52 -12.62 22.88
C ALA A 101 -13.19 -11.78 22.88
N GLY A 102 -13.18 -10.54 23.40
CA GLY A 102 -11.97 -9.72 23.66
C GLY A 102 -10.87 -9.52 22.58
N PRO A 103 -9.80 -8.79 22.91
CA PRO A 103 -8.60 -8.69 22.08
C PRO A 103 -7.86 -10.03 21.98
N ILE A 104 -7.19 -10.26 20.84
CA ILE A 104 -6.30 -11.40 20.64
C ILE A 104 -4.88 -11.09 21.13
N TYR A 105 -4.24 -12.10 21.71
CA TYR A 105 -2.85 -12.08 22.18
C TYR A 105 -2.01 -13.01 21.31
N GLU A 106 -1.01 -12.49 20.61
CA GLU A 106 -0.07 -13.29 19.82
C GLU A 106 1.38 -13.04 20.23
N GLN A 107 2.12 -14.12 20.49
CA GLN A 107 3.56 -14.07 20.79
C GLN A 107 4.36 -13.97 19.49
N VAL A 108 5.01 -12.83 19.25
CA VAL A 108 5.70 -12.54 17.98
C VAL A 108 7.17 -13.06 17.97
N SER A 109 7.67 -13.61 19.09
CA SER A 109 9.04 -14.13 19.23
C SER A 109 9.17 -15.24 20.28
N SER A 110 9.90 -16.33 19.97
CA SER A 110 10.26 -17.37 20.97
C SER A 110 11.71 -17.87 20.82
N GLY A 111 12.44 -17.91 21.94
CA GLY A 111 13.84 -18.36 22.11
C GLY A 111 14.40 -17.82 23.43
N ASP A 112 15.73 -17.72 23.60
CA ASP A 112 16.38 -16.95 24.70
C ASP A 112 16.11 -15.41 24.61
N ALA A 113 15.11 -15.00 23.81
CA ALA A 113 14.72 -13.64 23.52
C ALA A 113 13.38 -13.32 24.22
N VAL A 114 13.21 -12.06 24.65
CA VAL A 114 11.98 -11.60 25.27
C VAL A 114 10.78 -11.74 24.32
N GLY A 115 9.65 -12.21 24.84
CA GLY A 115 8.38 -12.29 24.12
C GLY A 115 7.67 -10.94 24.06
N PHE A 116 7.17 -10.60 22.86
CA PHE A 116 6.24 -9.48 22.66
C PHE A 116 4.85 -10.02 22.37
N PHE A 117 3.86 -9.44 23.04
CA PHE A 117 2.43 -9.70 22.83
C PHE A 117 1.83 -8.53 22.07
N ARG A 118 1.12 -8.82 20.98
CA ARG A 118 0.42 -7.79 20.20
C ARG A 118 -1.09 -7.99 20.29
N THR A 119 -1.81 -6.87 20.40
CA THR A 119 -3.26 -6.75 20.36
C THR A 119 -3.67 -5.70 19.33
N ILE A 120 -4.69 -6.00 18.53
CA ILE A 120 -5.24 -5.11 17.49
C ILE A 120 -6.71 -4.85 17.82
N ASN A 121 -7.09 -3.58 17.90
CA ASN A 121 -8.49 -3.17 18.02
C ASN A 121 -8.86 -2.27 16.84
N VAL A 122 -9.97 -2.58 16.17
CA VAL A 122 -10.46 -1.83 15.02
C VAL A 122 -11.83 -1.25 15.36
N THR A 123 -11.97 0.06 15.19
CA THR A 123 -13.26 0.75 15.29
C THR A 123 -13.64 1.29 13.91
N ASP A 124 -14.80 0.87 13.43
CA ASP A 124 -15.36 1.35 12.17
C ASP A 124 -15.99 2.72 12.34
N TYR A 125 -15.79 3.62 11.38
CA TYR A 125 -16.43 4.93 11.33
C TYR A 125 -17.15 5.16 10.01
N TYR A 126 -18.38 5.65 10.12
CA TYR A 126 -19.30 5.91 9.03
C TYR A 126 -19.64 7.39 9.03
N PHE A 127 -19.75 8.00 7.85
CA PHE A 127 -20.24 9.37 7.73
C PHE A 127 -21.76 9.36 7.75
N ASP A 128 -22.34 10.18 8.61
CA ASP A 128 -23.78 10.35 8.74
C ASP A 128 -24.16 11.78 8.31
N PRO A 129 -24.75 11.95 7.11
CA PRO A 129 -25.20 13.25 6.64
C PRO A 129 -26.40 13.78 7.46
N ALA A 130 -27.20 12.90 8.09
CA ALA A 130 -28.33 13.28 8.92
C ALA A 130 -27.89 13.76 10.32
N ALA A 131 -26.80 13.22 10.86
CA ALA A 131 -26.17 13.67 12.10
C ALA A 131 -25.22 14.86 11.91
N ALA A 132 -25.70 15.92 11.23
CA ALA A 132 -24.95 17.16 10.96
C ALA A 132 -23.61 16.96 10.21
N GLY A 133 -23.48 15.89 9.42
CA GLY A 133 -22.24 15.58 8.70
C GLY A 133 -21.10 15.17 9.63
N SER A 134 -21.40 14.35 10.64
CA SER A 134 -20.39 13.82 11.57
C SER A 134 -20.04 12.37 11.27
N PHE A 135 -18.92 11.90 11.82
CA PHE A 135 -18.56 10.50 11.80
C PHE A 135 -19.08 9.79 13.05
N THR A 136 -19.65 8.61 12.87
CA THR A 136 -20.23 7.76 13.92
C THR A 136 -19.68 6.34 13.83
N ALA A 137 -19.59 5.66 14.96
CA ALA A 137 -19.18 4.25 15.00
C ALA A 137 -20.33 3.27 14.68
N ILE A 138 -21.54 3.80 14.48
CA ILE A 138 -22.74 3.02 14.16
C ILE A 138 -23.05 3.24 12.68
N ALA A 139 -23.19 2.17 11.91
CA ALA A 139 -23.53 2.23 10.49
C ALA A 139 -24.93 2.86 10.31
N PRO A 140 -25.05 3.97 9.55
CA PRO A 140 -26.33 4.50 9.11
C PRO A 140 -27.00 3.56 8.11
N ASP A 141 -28.32 3.67 7.97
CA ASP A 141 -29.09 2.86 7.02
C ASP A 141 -28.55 3.03 5.58
N GLY A 142 -28.36 1.91 4.87
CA GLY A 142 -27.85 1.91 3.50
C GLY A 142 -26.33 1.97 3.33
N ILE A 143 -25.56 2.20 4.41
CA ILE A 143 -24.09 2.19 4.34
C ILE A 143 -23.55 0.79 4.67
N VAL A 144 -22.98 0.12 3.67
CA VAL A 144 -22.47 -1.27 3.78
C VAL A 144 -20.98 -1.37 4.13
N SER A 145 -20.24 -0.27 4.08
CA SER A 145 -18.80 -0.27 4.37
C SER A 145 -18.39 1.00 5.13
N PRO A 146 -17.50 0.90 6.13
CA PRO A 146 -17.00 2.07 6.83
C PRO A 146 -16.19 2.98 5.91
N HIS A 147 -16.20 4.27 6.22
CA HIS A 147 -15.44 5.29 5.51
C HIS A 147 -13.98 5.31 5.93
N PHE A 148 -13.74 5.08 7.21
CA PHE A 148 -12.42 4.80 7.72
C PHE A 148 -12.52 3.89 8.95
N LYS A 149 -11.39 3.29 9.28
CA LYS A 149 -11.19 2.47 10.47
C LYS A 149 -10.15 3.14 11.34
N LEU A 150 -10.41 3.24 12.63
CA LEU A 150 -9.40 3.57 13.64
C LEU A 150 -8.81 2.25 14.13
N VAL A 151 -7.52 2.06 13.87
CA VAL A 151 -6.76 0.87 14.26
C VAL A 151 -5.86 1.24 15.42
N ASP A 152 -6.04 0.58 16.56
CA ASP A 152 -5.15 0.66 17.71
C ASP A 152 -4.34 -0.63 17.83
N VAL A 153 -3.03 -0.54 17.69
CA VAL A 153 -2.11 -1.66 17.88
C VAL A 153 -1.37 -1.48 19.19
N CYS A 154 -1.70 -2.31 20.17
CA CYS A 154 -0.98 -2.38 21.44
C CYS A 154 0.07 -3.49 21.39
N VAL A 155 1.29 -3.19 21.83
CA VAL A 155 2.36 -4.18 21.98
C VAL A 155 2.89 -4.12 23.40
N ALA A 156 2.83 -5.26 24.10
CA ALA A 156 3.31 -5.44 25.46
C ALA A 156 4.49 -6.42 25.51
N TRP A 157 5.35 -6.27 26.51
CA TRP A 157 6.43 -7.20 26.84
C TRP A 157 6.48 -7.44 28.34
N GLY A 158 6.98 -8.61 28.72
CA GLY A 158 6.93 -9.12 30.08
C GLY A 158 5.52 -9.57 30.48
N ASP A 159 4.61 -8.62 30.73
CA ASP A 159 3.22 -8.89 31.11
C ASP A 159 2.25 -8.58 29.96
N ALA A 160 1.63 -9.62 29.41
CA ALA A 160 0.63 -9.51 28.35
C ALA A 160 -0.64 -8.76 28.79
N ALA A 161 -0.97 -8.73 30.08
CA ALA A 161 -2.15 -8.06 30.62
C ALA A 161 -2.06 -6.52 30.53
N LEU A 162 -0.91 -5.97 30.15
CA LEU A 162 -0.71 -4.52 30.02
C LEU A 162 -1.41 -3.91 28.81
N CYS A 163 -1.91 -4.68 27.84
CA CYS A 163 -2.73 -4.15 26.76
C CYS A 163 -4.22 -4.15 27.19
N PRO A 164 -4.82 -3.01 27.62
CA PRO A 164 -6.12 -2.98 28.28
C PRO A 164 -7.29 -2.81 27.31
N LEU A 165 -7.06 -2.93 26.00
CA LEU A 165 -8.10 -2.75 24.97
C LEU A 165 -8.96 -4.01 24.86
N GLY A 166 -9.73 -4.27 25.92
CA GLY A 166 -10.70 -5.34 26.07
C GLY A 166 -10.21 -6.48 26.98
N VAL A 167 -11.13 -6.98 27.80
CA VAL A 167 -10.86 -7.93 28.88
C VAL A 167 -10.37 -9.28 28.35
N ALA A 168 -9.24 -9.76 28.86
CA ALA A 168 -8.91 -11.18 28.81
C ALA A 168 -8.51 -11.69 30.19
N GLU A 169 -9.30 -12.63 30.70
CA GLU A 169 -9.09 -13.32 31.97
C GLU A 169 -7.96 -14.38 31.90
N SER A 170 -7.28 -14.56 30.76
CA SER A 170 -6.39 -15.71 30.53
C SER A 170 -4.90 -15.39 30.27
N ALA A 171 -4.44 -14.16 30.48
CA ALA A 171 -3.04 -13.77 30.22
C ALA A 171 -2.03 -14.21 31.33
N ALA A 172 -2.51 -14.77 32.44
CA ALA A 172 -1.69 -15.07 33.61
C ALA A 172 -0.66 -16.21 33.43
N ASP A 173 -0.83 -17.08 32.42
CA ASP A 173 -0.01 -18.30 32.26
C ASP A 173 1.29 -18.11 31.44
N TYR A 174 1.51 -16.95 30.83
CA TYR A 174 2.67 -16.70 29.95
C TYR A 174 3.72 -15.72 30.50
N ALA A 175 3.52 -15.20 31.72
CA ALA A 175 4.52 -14.37 32.39
C ALA A 175 5.72 -15.23 32.78
N SER A 176 6.75 -15.30 31.92
CA SER A 176 8.00 -15.96 32.26
C SER A 176 8.62 -15.26 33.47
N ASP A 177 9.01 -16.04 34.48
CA ASP A 177 9.56 -15.67 35.79
C ASP A 177 10.90 -14.87 35.72
N LEU A 178 11.28 -14.38 34.53
CA LEU A 178 12.59 -13.80 34.22
C LEU A 178 12.55 -12.29 33.89
N ASP A 179 11.38 -11.67 33.71
CA ASP A 179 11.32 -10.31 33.13
C ASP A 179 11.00 -9.22 34.16
N THR A 180 12.04 -8.65 34.77
CA THR A 180 11.91 -7.45 35.65
C THR A 180 11.61 -6.15 34.88
N HIS A 181 11.34 -6.22 33.57
CA HIS A 181 11.03 -5.08 32.71
C HIS A 181 9.73 -5.34 31.96
N THR A 182 8.61 -4.92 32.54
CA THR A 182 7.30 -4.98 31.88
C THR A 182 6.95 -3.62 31.29
N GLY A 183 6.25 -3.61 30.17
CA GLY A 183 5.77 -2.37 29.57
C GLY A 183 4.89 -2.62 28.36
N ASN A 184 4.24 -1.55 27.92
CA ASN A 184 3.45 -1.54 26.70
C ASN A 184 3.72 -0.26 25.90
N ILE A 185 3.27 -0.28 24.66
CA ILE A 185 2.98 0.90 23.86
C ILE A 185 1.68 0.68 23.08
N THR A 186 1.03 1.75 22.68
CA THR A 186 -0.09 1.71 21.73
C THR A 186 0.16 2.70 20.62
N VAL A 187 0.04 2.24 19.38
CA VAL A 187 0.11 3.07 18.18
C VAL A 187 -1.25 3.05 17.53
N SER A 188 -1.80 4.23 17.26
CA SER A 188 -3.11 4.41 16.63
C SER A 188 -2.94 4.95 15.23
N ALA A 189 -3.71 4.43 14.28
CA ALA A 189 -3.73 4.92 12.91
C ALA A 189 -5.15 4.91 12.33
N ILE A 190 -5.41 5.89 11.47
CA ILE A 190 -6.61 5.90 10.63
C ILE A 190 -6.27 5.18 9.32
N VAL A 191 -7.05 4.17 8.98
CA VAL A 191 -7.02 3.49 7.69
C VAL A 191 -8.32 3.86 6.95
N SER A 192 -8.18 4.69 5.92
CA SER A 192 -9.30 5.13 5.08
C SER A 192 -9.69 4.03 4.10
N SER A 193 -10.99 3.86 3.83
CA SER A 193 -11.48 2.93 2.80
C SER A 193 -11.06 3.38 1.39
N ALA A 194 -10.92 4.69 1.20
CA ALA A 194 -10.16 5.22 0.08
C ALA A 194 -8.66 5.10 0.37
N THR A 195 -7.98 4.13 -0.25
CA THR A 195 -6.50 4.03 -0.13
C THR A 195 -5.85 5.32 -0.64
N THR A 196 -4.67 5.66 -0.12
CA THR A 196 -3.85 6.79 -0.60
C THR A 196 -3.44 6.68 -2.07
N GLY A 197 -3.58 5.48 -2.68
CA GLY A 197 -3.48 5.23 -4.12
C GLY A 197 -4.78 4.72 -4.74
N GLY A 198 -5.88 4.76 -4.01
CA GLY A 198 -7.20 4.35 -4.44
C GLY A 198 -7.89 5.56 -4.98
N ARG A 199 -8.57 5.39 -6.11
CA ARG A 199 -9.47 6.40 -6.64
C ARG A 199 -10.47 6.74 -5.53
N LEU A 200 -10.45 7.97 -4.98
CA LEU A 200 -11.67 8.50 -4.38
C LEU A 200 -12.64 8.65 -5.55
N ALA A 201 -13.55 7.70 -5.69
CA ALA A 201 -14.78 7.89 -6.41
C ALA A 201 -15.85 8.03 -5.34
N ILE A 202 -16.42 9.22 -5.20
CA ILE A 202 -17.69 9.36 -4.49
C ILE A 202 -18.73 8.72 -5.42
N PHE A 203 -19.03 7.43 -5.21
CA PHE A 203 -20.11 6.68 -5.90
C PHE A 203 -21.44 7.46 -5.77
N THR A 204 -22.42 7.46 -6.68
CA THR A 204 -22.74 6.73 -7.92
C THR A 204 -23.30 7.69 -8.98
N GLN A 205 -23.47 7.23 -10.22
CA GLN A 205 -24.09 8.01 -11.30
C GLN A 205 -25.61 8.14 -11.20
N ASP A 206 -26.28 7.43 -10.29
CA ASP A 206 -27.73 7.54 -10.16
C ASP A 206 -28.19 7.27 -8.73
N GLN A 207 -29.07 8.16 -8.27
CA GLN A 207 -29.87 8.14 -7.04
C GLN A 207 -29.13 8.46 -5.73
N ASP A 208 -29.61 9.54 -5.10
CA ASP A 208 -29.53 9.92 -3.68
C ASP A 208 -28.80 8.93 -2.76
N GLU A 209 -27.64 9.33 -2.22
CA GLU A 209 -27.50 9.83 -0.86
C GLU A 209 -26.02 10.21 -0.63
N ASN A 210 -25.78 11.29 0.13
CA ASN A 210 -24.44 11.73 0.53
C ASN A 210 -23.84 10.75 1.54
N LEU A 211 -23.48 9.53 1.11
CA LEU A 211 -22.89 8.54 2.01
C LEU A 211 -21.46 8.91 2.41
N ILE A 212 -20.74 9.68 1.58
CA ILE A 212 -19.34 10.08 1.81
C ILE A 212 -19.30 11.59 2.08
N PRO A 213 -18.46 12.07 3.04
CA PRO A 213 -18.32 13.50 3.28
C PRO A 213 -17.85 14.21 2.00
N PRO A 214 -18.49 15.33 1.62
CA PRO A 214 -18.05 16.10 0.48
C PRO A 214 -16.65 16.64 0.75
N VAL A 215 -15.68 16.21 -0.05
CA VAL A 215 -14.33 16.78 -0.01
C VAL A 215 -14.35 18.03 -0.88
N ALA A 216 -14.10 19.19 -0.29
CA ALA A 216 -14.04 20.43 -1.07
C ALA A 216 -12.88 20.36 -2.09
N TYR A 217 -13.19 20.69 -3.33
CA TYR A 217 -12.22 20.89 -4.41
C TYR A 217 -12.24 22.36 -4.81
N SER A 218 -11.09 23.03 -4.74
CA SER A 218 -10.92 24.33 -5.37
C SER A 218 -10.41 24.08 -6.79
N PRO A 219 -11.20 24.44 -7.82
CA PRO A 219 -10.74 24.36 -9.21
C PRO A 219 -9.40 25.08 -9.39
N GLY A 220 -8.56 24.53 -10.26
CA GLY A 220 -7.28 25.15 -10.57
C GLY A 220 -7.48 26.47 -11.33
N GLU A 221 -7.01 27.59 -10.78
CA GLU A 221 -6.95 28.91 -11.45
C GLU A 221 -5.90 28.96 -12.59
N ASN A 222 -5.35 27.81 -13.00
CA ASN A 222 -4.30 27.78 -14.00
C ASN A 222 -4.94 27.96 -15.40
N PRO A 223 -4.59 29.03 -16.16
CA PRO A 223 -5.15 29.27 -17.49
C PRO A 223 -4.89 28.13 -18.49
N ASP A 224 -3.92 27.26 -18.22
CA ASP A 224 -3.60 26.09 -19.06
C ASP A 224 -4.49 24.87 -18.78
N VAL A 225 -5.35 24.92 -17.75
CA VAL A 225 -6.28 23.85 -17.41
C VAL A 225 -7.65 24.19 -17.98
N ILE A 226 -8.08 23.44 -19.00
CA ILE A 226 -9.40 23.61 -19.61
C ILE A 226 -10.38 22.65 -18.93
N PRO A 227 -11.37 23.14 -18.15
CA PRO A 227 -12.43 22.29 -17.63
C PRO A 227 -13.37 21.86 -18.77
N LEU A 228 -13.74 20.59 -18.75
CA LEU A 228 -14.69 19.97 -19.67
C LEU A 228 -15.96 19.59 -18.89
N GLY A 229 -17.10 20.11 -19.32
CA GLY A 229 -18.39 19.70 -18.77
C GLY A 229 -18.75 18.29 -19.22
N LEU A 230 -19.10 17.41 -18.29
CA LEU A 230 -19.55 16.05 -18.57
C LEU A 230 -21.08 15.93 -18.71
N GLY A 231 -21.79 17.07 -18.62
CA GLY A 231 -23.25 17.13 -18.49
C GLY A 231 -23.70 17.21 -17.04
N GLY A 232 -24.87 17.84 -16.82
CA GLY A 232 -25.34 18.16 -15.47
C GLY A 232 -24.41 19.13 -14.74
N ASP A 233 -24.19 18.90 -13.45
CA ASP A 233 -23.33 19.71 -12.57
C ASP A 233 -21.88 19.20 -12.50
N ARG A 234 -21.49 18.23 -13.34
CA ARG A 234 -20.17 17.58 -13.28
C ARG A 234 -19.20 18.22 -14.26
N VAL A 235 -18.06 18.65 -13.74
CA VAL A 235 -16.94 19.22 -14.50
C VAL A 235 -15.70 18.38 -14.29
N LYS A 236 -14.93 18.16 -15.36
CA LYS A 236 -13.69 17.38 -15.36
C LYS A 236 -12.53 18.22 -15.87
N GLU A 237 -11.43 18.27 -15.14
CA GLU A 237 -10.24 19.05 -15.49
C GLU A 237 -8.96 18.23 -15.32
N SER A 238 -7.99 18.42 -16.22
CA SER A 238 -6.69 17.78 -16.13
C SER A 238 -5.71 18.67 -15.38
N ARG A 239 -4.85 18.08 -14.54
CA ARG A 239 -3.67 18.76 -14.02
C ARG A 239 -2.59 18.90 -15.09
N THR A 240 -1.68 19.84 -14.88
CA THR A 240 -0.51 20.03 -15.74
C THR A 240 0.32 18.75 -15.79
N PRO A 241 0.57 18.17 -16.99
CA PRO A 241 1.38 16.97 -17.11
C PRO A 241 2.82 17.19 -16.67
N ILE A 242 3.38 16.23 -15.94
CA ILE A 242 4.74 16.25 -15.42
C ILE A 242 5.59 15.26 -16.23
N PRO A 243 6.41 15.75 -17.17
CA PRO A 243 7.32 14.90 -17.93
C PRO A 243 8.57 14.54 -17.12
N LYS A 244 9.03 13.31 -17.29
CA LYS A 244 10.27 12.77 -16.75
C LYS A 244 11.02 12.04 -17.86
N ILE A 245 12.26 12.46 -18.09
CA ILE A 245 13.08 11.95 -19.20
C ILE A 245 14.06 10.91 -18.67
N PHE A 246 14.02 9.70 -19.24
CA PHE A 246 14.96 8.61 -19.02
C PHE A 246 15.89 8.49 -20.23
N ARG A 247 16.86 9.40 -20.36
CA ARG A 247 17.73 9.57 -21.55
C ARG A 247 16.94 9.81 -22.83
N SER A 248 16.50 8.74 -23.49
CA SER A 248 15.78 8.76 -24.76
C SER A 248 14.32 8.32 -24.63
N TYR A 249 13.88 7.93 -23.43
CA TYR A 249 12.50 7.53 -23.14
C TYR A 249 11.81 8.60 -22.28
N LEU A 250 10.50 8.71 -22.43
CA LEU A 250 9.67 9.68 -21.72
C LEU A 250 8.65 8.94 -20.84
N GLU A 251 8.47 9.45 -19.63
CA GLU A 251 7.34 9.16 -18.77
C GLU A 251 6.61 10.48 -18.50
N THR A 252 5.31 10.54 -18.75
CA THR A 252 4.50 11.72 -18.46
C THR A 252 3.38 11.33 -17.51
N ARG A 253 3.28 12.03 -16.38
CA ARG A 253 2.23 11.81 -15.39
C ARG A 253 1.23 12.95 -15.40
N PHE A 254 -0.05 12.64 -15.30
CA PHE A 254 -1.08 13.66 -15.11
C PHE A 254 -2.27 13.06 -14.38
N ASP A 255 -2.97 13.91 -13.63
CA ASP A 255 -4.20 13.53 -12.96
C ASP A 255 -5.36 14.21 -13.66
N VAL A 256 -6.52 13.57 -13.68
CA VAL A 256 -7.76 14.17 -14.11
C VAL A 256 -8.74 14.16 -12.96
N ILE A 257 -9.27 15.32 -12.60
CA ILE A 257 -10.18 15.49 -11.47
C ILE A 257 -11.56 15.82 -11.99
N THR A 258 -12.58 15.14 -11.46
CA THR A 258 -13.99 15.44 -11.66
C THR A 258 -14.54 16.02 -10.36
N TYR A 259 -15.32 17.10 -10.46
CA TYR A 259 -15.97 17.77 -9.33
C TYR A 259 -17.36 18.27 -9.71
N SER A 260 -18.18 18.54 -8.71
CA SER A 260 -19.46 19.24 -8.84
C SER A 260 -19.22 20.75 -8.87
N GLN A 261 -19.73 21.44 -9.88
CA GLN A 261 -19.54 22.88 -10.05
C GLN A 261 -20.34 23.69 -9.02
N SER A 262 -21.57 23.27 -8.71
CA SER A 262 -22.44 24.00 -7.79
C SER A 262 -21.99 23.91 -6.33
N THR A 263 -21.42 22.78 -5.92
CA THR A 263 -21.01 22.54 -4.53
C THR A 263 -19.50 22.61 -4.32
N ASN A 264 -18.71 22.70 -5.39
CA ASN A 264 -17.26 22.50 -5.35
C ASN A 264 -16.86 21.19 -4.67
N ALA A 265 -17.70 20.16 -4.71
CA ALA A 265 -17.38 18.85 -4.16
C ALA A 265 -16.52 18.06 -5.15
N PHE A 266 -15.38 17.57 -4.68
CA PHE A 266 -14.58 16.56 -5.36
C PHE A 266 -15.43 15.30 -5.59
N VAL A 267 -15.43 14.78 -6.82
CA VAL A 267 -16.16 13.56 -7.18
C VAL A 267 -15.20 12.41 -7.48
N ARG A 268 -14.17 12.67 -8.29
CA ARG A 268 -13.26 11.62 -8.79
C ARG A 268 -11.88 12.16 -9.10
N ARG A 269 -10.81 11.38 -8.88
CA ARG A 269 -9.47 11.62 -9.44
C ARG A 269 -9.00 10.40 -10.20
N GLU A 270 -8.50 10.58 -11.42
CA GLU A 270 -7.89 9.52 -12.22
C GLU A 270 -6.43 9.85 -12.45
N GLU A 271 -5.53 8.97 -12.03
CA GLU A 271 -4.10 9.13 -12.25
C GLU A 271 -3.69 8.37 -13.51
N PHE A 272 -3.03 9.08 -14.43
CA PHE A 272 -2.53 8.52 -15.67
C PHE A 272 -1.01 8.64 -15.74
N VAL A 273 -0.40 7.62 -16.34
CA VAL A 273 1.02 7.62 -16.70
C VAL A 273 1.13 7.17 -18.16
N ALA A 274 1.69 8.02 -19.01
CA ALA A 274 2.09 7.65 -20.36
C ALA A 274 3.59 7.36 -20.38
N ILE A 275 3.99 6.20 -20.89
CA ILE A 275 5.39 5.75 -20.92
C ILE A 275 5.77 5.27 -22.30
N ALA A 276 7.02 5.54 -22.68
CA ALA A 276 7.69 4.90 -23.82
C ALA A 276 8.72 3.90 -23.29
N CYS A 277 8.67 2.67 -23.80
CA CYS A 277 9.48 1.55 -23.35
C CYS A 277 10.18 0.85 -24.52
N GLU A 278 11.25 0.13 -24.21
CA GLU A 278 11.88 -0.80 -25.13
C GLU A 278 11.74 -2.21 -24.56
N CYS A 279 11.19 -3.08 -25.39
CA CYS A 279 10.73 -4.41 -25.02
C CYS A 279 11.32 -5.43 -25.98
N THR A 280 11.51 -6.68 -25.53
CA THR A 280 11.86 -7.81 -26.38
C THR A 280 10.63 -8.70 -26.53
N LEU A 281 10.21 -8.95 -27.77
CA LEU A 281 8.98 -9.67 -28.07
C LEU A 281 9.13 -11.17 -27.74
N ARG A 282 8.14 -11.76 -27.07
CA ARG A 282 8.08 -13.17 -26.68
C ARG A 282 6.84 -13.84 -27.23
N ALA A 283 7.00 -15.12 -27.56
CA ALA A 283 5.90 -15.96 -28.01
C ALA A 283 4.95 -16.28 -26.84
N PRO A 284 3.66 -16.54 -27.10
CA PRO A 284 2.75 -17.04 -26.08
C PRO A 284 3.32 -18.33 -25.47
N GLY A 285 3.44 -18.37 -24.14
CA GLY A 285 4.03 -19.50 -23.41
C GLY A 285 3.16 -19.95 -22.24
N ALA A 286 3.15 -19.16 -21.16
CA ALA A 286 2.31 -19.35 -19.98
C ALA A 286 1.35 -18.17 -19.79
N VAL A 287 0.44 -18.26 -18.81
CA VAL A 287 -0.47 -17.17 -18.42
C VAL A 287 0.35 -16.07 -17.73
N GLU A 288 0.97 -15.19 -18.52
CA GLU A 288 1.85 -14.13 -18.00
C GLU A 288 1.29 -12.72 -18.26
N GLY A 289 0.42 -12.54 -19.26
CA GLY A 289 -0.11 -11.24 -19.65
C GLY A 289 -1.48 -10.94 -19.04
N ARG A 290 -1.76 -9.66 -18.78
CA ARG A 290 -3.12 -9.17 -18.49
C ARG A 290 -3.70 -8.42 -19.67
N ARG A 291 -5.02 -8.48 -19.85
CA ARG A 291 -5.72 -7.64 -20.83
C ARG A 291 -5.69 -6.16 -20.42
N PRO A 292 -5.76 -5.22 -21.37
CA PRO A 292 -6.01 -3.83 -21.06
C PRO A 292 -7.32 -3.67 -20.26
N ILE A 293 -7.31 -2.74 -19.29
CA ILE A 293 -8.52 -2.40 -18.55
C ILE A 293 -9.37 -1.44 -19.38
N LEU A 294 -10.69 -1.63 -19.32
CA LEU A 294 -11.64 -0.84 -20.11
C LEU A 294 -12.49 0.02 -19.20
N TRP A 295 -12.85 1.20 -19.68
CA TRP A 295 -13.82 2.07 -19.04
C TRP A 295 -15.24 1.56 -19.25
N ALA A 296 -15.93 1.16 -18.17
CA ALA A 296 -17.31 0.66 -18.23
C ALA A 296 -18.39 1.76 -18.14
N GLY A 297 -18.00 3.04 -18.02
CA GLY A 297 -18.92 4.17 -17.85
C GLY A 297 -18.78 4.83 -16.48
N ASP A 298 -18.58 4.02 -15.46
CA ASP A 298 -18.46 4.40 -14.05
C ASP A 298 -17.10 3.99 -13.44
N GLU A 299 -16.55 2.86 -13.84
CA GLU A 299 -15.29 2.30 -13.35
C GLU A 299 -14.49 1.61 -14.46
N TYR A 300 -13.16 1.55 -14.28
CA TYR A 300 -12.32 0.64 -15.04
C TYR A 300 -12.50 -0.80 -14.54
N LEU A 301 -12.80 -1.71 -15.46
CA LEU A 301 -12.95 -3.13 -15.15
C LEU A 301 -11.63 -3.76 -14.75
N GLU A 302 -11.70 -4.77 -13.88
CA GLU A 302 -10.53 -5.56 -13.52
C GLU A 302 -9.96 -6.29 -14.76
N PRO A 303 -8.62 -6.33 -14.93
CA PRO A 303 -8.01 -7.02 -16.05
C PRO A 303 -7.86 -8.52 -15.79
N GLU A 304 -8.37 -9.32 -16.71
CA GLU A 304 -8.21 -10.77 -16.74
C GLU A 304 -6.79 -11.18 -17.18
N PHE A 305 -6.30 -12.26 -16.59
CA PHE A 305 -5.09 -12.93 -17.03
C PHE A 305 -5.34 -13.80 -18.26
N VAL A 306 -4.47 -13.67 -19.26
CA VAL A 306 -4.63 -14.35 -20.55
C VAL A 306 -3.32 -14.90 -21.07
N VAL A 307 -3.42 -15.93 -21.90
CA VAL A 307 -2.29 -16.42 -22.69
C VAL A 307 -2.24 -15.62 -23.99
N LYS A 308 -1.20 -14.79 -24.15
CA LYS A 308 -0.95 -13.99 -25.35
C LYS A 308 0.55 -13.78 -25.59
N ALA A 309 0.89 -13.24 -26.75
CA ALA A 309 2.22 -12.67 -26.96
C ALA A 309 2.45 -11.55 -25.93
N TYR A 310 3.69 -11.39 -25.50
CA TYR A 310 4.05 -10.39 -24.52
C TYR A 310 5.45 -9.86 -24.79
N GLY A 311 5.76 -8.71 -24.21
CA GLY A 311 7.10 -8.15 -24.19
C GLY A 311 7.76 -8.33 -22.84
N GLU A 312 9.06 -8.59 -22.85
CA GLU A 312 9.92 -8.42 -21.68
C GLU A 312 10.61 -7.08 -21.75
N ARG A 313 10.73 -6.38 -20.63
CA ARG A 313 11.48 -5.14 -20.56
C ARG A 313 12.94 -5.36 -20.96
N LEU A 314 13.44 -4.55 -21.89
CA LEU A 314 14.85 -4.60 -22.28
C LEU A 314 15.76 -4.21 -21.09
N SER A 315 16.68 -5.11 -20.76
CA SER A 315 17.69 -4.88 -19.72
C SER A 315 18.85 -4.02 -20.22
N GLY A 316 19.51 -3.29 -19.32
CA GLY A 316 20.67 -2.46 -19.66
C GLY A 316 20.34 -1.07 -20.25
N VAL A 317 19.07 -0.75 -20.44
CA VAL A 317 18.61 0.61 -20.81
C VAL A 317 17.94 1.32 -19.62
N LYS A 318 18.10 2.65 -19.55
CA LYS A 318 17.38 3.47 -18.57
C LYS A 318 16.00 3.79 -19.11
N GLN A 319 14.96 3.20 -18.53
CA GLN A 319 13.56 3.40 -18.88
C GLN A 319 12.68 3.46 -17.62
N SER A 320 11.39 3.76 -17.79
CA SER A 320 10.44 3.83 -16.67
C SER A 320 10.41 2.50 -15.89
N PRO A 321 10.26 2.51 -14.55
CA PRO A 321 10.02 1.29 -13.77
C PRO A 321 8.72 0.58 -14.17
N PHE A 322 7.80 1.27 -14.85
CA PHE A 322 6.55 0.68 -15.33
C PHE A 322 6.68 -0.04 -16.68
N CYS A 323 7.87 -0.07 -17.28
CA CYS A 323 8.06 -0.76 -18.55
C CYS A 323 7.89 -2.28 -18.44
N ASP A 324 8.12 -2.87 -17.26
CA ASP A 324 7.80 -4.28 -17.02
C ASP A 324 6.30 -4.55 -17.20
N LEU A 325 5.45 -3.66 -16.70
CA LEU A 325 4.00 -3.76 -16.85
C LEU A 325 3.54 -3.44 -18.28
N CYS A 326 4.13 -2.42 -18.90
CA CYS A 326 3.82 -2.04 -20.28
C CYS A 326 4.11 -3.17 -21.27
N CYS A 327 5.35 -3.67 -21.28
CA CYS A 327 5.75 -4.72 -22.21
C CYS A 327 4.90 -5.98 -22.01
N ARG A 328 4.57 -6.34 -20.76
CA ARG A 328 3.80 -7.55 -20.45
C ARG A 328 2.32 -7.45 -20.87
N ASP A 329 1.67 -6.31 -20.62
CA ASP A 329 0.20 -6.21 -20.67
C ASP A 329 -0.33 -5.47 -21.92
N HIS A 330 0.50 -4.79 -22.71
CA HIS A 330 0.07 -3.96 -23.86
C HIS A 330 -0.48 -4.75 -25.06
N HIS A 331 -0.01 -5.98 -25.25
CA HIS A 331 -0.42 -6.82 -26.38
C HIS A 331 -1.94 -7.02 -26.44
N ASP A 332 -2.48 -7.12 -27.65
CA ASP A 332 -3.91 -7.32 -27.86
C ASP A 332 -4.29 -8.82 -27.87
N GLY A 333 -5.58 -9.09 -27.69
CA GLY A 333 -6.12 -10.45 -27.74
C GLY A 333 -5.72 -11.34 -26.56
N GLY A 334 -5.53 -12.63 -26.86
CA GLY A 334 -5.23 -13.68 -25.90
C GLY A 334 -6.44 -14.50 -25.44
N THR A 335 -6.19 -15.74 -25.06
CA THR A 335 -7.22 -16.67 -24.55
C THR A 335 -7.31 -16.58 -23.03
N GLY A 336 -8.49 -16.19 -22.53
CA GLY A 336 -8.84 -16.17 -21.11
C GLY A 336 -9.63 -17.40 -20.68
N GLU A 337 -9.92 -17.48 -19.38
CA GLU A 337 -10.72 -18.58 -18.80
C GLU A 337 -12.18 -18.50 -19.24
N ASN A 338 -12.67 -17.28 -19.48
CA ASN A 338 -14.07 -17.02 -19.82
C ASN A 338 -14.34 -16.96 -21.33
N ASP A 339 -13.30 -16.89 -22.17
CA ASP A 339 -13.41 -16.72 -23.62
C ASP A 339 -12.27 -17.41 -24.39
N PRO A 340 -12.19 -18.75 -24.33
CA PRO A 340 -11.09 -19.54 -24.90
C PRO A 340 -10.96 -19.46 -26.44
N SER A 341 -11.87 -18.77 -27.11
CA SER A 341 -11.91 -18.60 -28.57
C SER A 341 -11.85 -17.13 -29.04
N ASP A 342 -11.68 -16.15 -28.14
CA ASP A 342 -11.75 -14.73 -28.51
C ASP A 342 -10.38 -14.12 -28.81
N VAL A 343 -10.01 -14.16 -30.09
CA VAL A 343 -8.87 -13.42 -30.65
C VAL A 343 -9.23 -11.93 -30.79
N GLY A 344 -9.16 -11.18 -29.69
CA GLY A 344 -9.27 -9.71 -29.73
C GLY A 344 -10.47 -9.09 -29.01
N ALA A 345 -11.09 -9.79 -28.04
CA ALA A 345 -12.18 -9.28 -27.19
C ALA A 345 -11.95 -7.83 -26.68
N ARG A 346 -10.70 -7.54 -26.34
CA ARG A 346 -10.25 -6.25 -25.82
C ARG A 346 -9.00 -5.83 -26.57
N LEU A 347 -9.08 -4.67 -27.20
CA LEU A 347 -7.99 -4.04 -27.92
C LEU A 347 -7.57 -2.77 -27.17
N TYR A 348 -6.27 -2.57 -27.02
CA TYR A 348 -5.68 -1.36 -26.46
C TYR A 348 -6.03 -0.13 -27.30
N ASN A 349 -6.02 -0.28 -28.63
CA ASN A 349 -6.51 0.75 -29.55
C ASN A 349 -7.53 0.17 -30.54
N PRO A 350 -8.82 0.15 -30.21
CA PRO A 350 -9.86 -0.42 -31.08
C PRO A 350 -10.08 0.36 -32.37
N PHE A 351 -9.49 1.56 -32.51
CA PHE A 351 -9.59 2.39 -33.71
C PHE A 351 -8.39 2.21 -34.65
N ARG A 352 -7.48 1.28 -34.35
CA ARG A 352 -6.35 0.94 -35.22
C ARG A 352 -6.87 0.27 -36.50
N ASP A 353 -6.15 0.47 -37.61
CA ASP A 353 -6.49 -0.13 -38.90
C ASP A 353 -6.54 -1.67 -38.78
N PRO A 354 -7.59 -2.35 -39.27
CA PRO A 354 -7.68 -3.82 -39.23
C PRO A 354 -6.48 -4.54 -39.86
N LEU A 355 -5.77 -3.93 -40.82
CA LEU A 355 -4.56 -4.49 -41.44
C LEU A 355 -3.34 -4.49 -40.51
N GLU A 356 -3.40 -3.76 -39.39
CA GLU A 356 -2.36 -3.73 -38.35
C GLU A 356 -2.57 -4.82 -37.30
N TYR A 357 -3.55 -5.70 -37.47
CA TYR A 357 -3.76 -6.87 -36.63
C TYR A 357 -3.27 -8.14 -37.31
N ARG A 358 -2.65 -9.01 -36.51
CA ARG A 358 -2.32 -10.38 -36.90
C ARG A 358 -3.55 -11.28 -36.71
N ALA A 359 -3.47 -12.50 -37.24
CA ALA A 359 -4.56 -13.47 -37.16
C ALA A 359 -4.88 -13.95 -35.72
N ASP A 360 -3.96 -13.75 -34.79
CA ASP A 360 -4.11 -14.04 -33.36
C ASP A 360 -4.79 -12.89 -32.58
N GLY A 361 -5.14 -11.79 -33.25
CA GLY A 361 -5.75 -10.61 -32.66
C GLY A 361 -4.74 -9.64 -32.03
N ASP A 362 -3.45 -9.97 -32.01
CA ASP A 362 -2.42 -9.04 -31.53
C ASP A 362 -2.12 -8.00 -32.62
N HIS A 363 -1.90 -6.75 -32.23
CA HIS A 363 -1.48 -5.74 -33.20
C HIS A 363 0.00 -5.89 -33.55
N LYS A 364 0.38 -5.34 -34.70
CA LYS A 364 1.76 -5.34 -35.16
C LYS A 364 2.63 -4.43 -34.29
N HIS A 365 3.75 -4.97 -33.87
CA HIS A 365 4.79 -4.28 -33.12
C HIS A 365 5.97 -3.99 -34.04
N TYR A 366 6.71 -2.90 -33.81
CA TYR A 366 7.72 -2.44 -34.75
C TYR A 366 9.07 -2.16 -34.11
N LYS A 367 10.12 -2.57 -34.82
CA LYS A 367 11.51 -2.34 -34.40
C LYS A 367 11.87 -0.86 -34.49
N ARG A 368 12.75 -0.42 -33.59
CA ARG A 368 13.36 0.92 -33.66
C ARG A 368 14.63 0.89 -34.50
N GLN A 369 14.69 1.68 -35.56
CA GLN A 369 15.92 1.84 -36.33
C GLN A 369 16.89 2.78 -35.60
N ARG A 370 17.98 2.22 -35.06
CA ARG A 370 19.01 2.98 -34.31
C ARG A 370 20.02 3.72 -35.21
N SER A 371 20.02 3.42 -36.51
CA SER A 371 21.05 3.87 -37.46
C SER A 371 20.77 5.23 -38.12
N VAL A 372 19.56 5.78 -37.97
CA VAL A 372 19.17 7.05 -38.61
C VAL A 372 18.58 8.00 -37.55
N PRO A 373 19.16 9.19 -37.32
CA PRO A 373 18.56 10.21 -36.47
C PRO A 373 17.18 10.61 -37.01
N GLY A 374 16.12 10.45 -36.19
CA GLY A 374 14.73 10.73 -36.59
C GLY A 374 13.97 9.55 -37.20
N ALA A 375 14.45 8.32 -37.02
CA ALA A 375 13.91 7.15 -37.70
C ALA A 375 12.42 6.85 -37.45
N THR A 376 11.73 6.60 -38.56
CA THR A 376 10.45 5.89 -38.70
C THR A 376 10.58 4.42 -38.30
N LEU A 377 9.50 3.86 -37.75
CA LEU A 377 9.30 2.41 -37.56
C LEU A 377 9.41 1.70 -38.91
N MET A 378 10.19 0.62 -39.01
CA MET A 378 10.53 0.02 -40.31
C MET A 378 9.92 -1.36 -40.56
N GLU A 379 10.19 -2.29 -39.65
CA GLU A 379 9.88 -3.71 -39.82
C GLU A 379 9.05 -4.19 -38.63
N GLU A 380 8.07 -5.05 -38.93
CA GLU A 380 7.30 -5.77 -37.93
C GLU A 380 8.24 -6.66 -37.10
N ALA A 381 8.25 -6.47 -35.80
CA ALA A 381 9.06 -7.24 -34.86
C ALA A 381 8.57 -8.69 -34.80
N GLN A 382 9.52 -9.62 -34.87
CA GLN A 382 9.28 -11.05 -34.70
C GLN A 382 9.66 -11.47 -33.28
N TYR A 383 9.26 -12.68 -32.87
CA TYR A 383 9.64 -13.20 -31.55
C TYR A 383 11.16 -13.22 -31.39
N GLY A 384 11.65 -12.66 -30.29
CA GLY A 384 13.06 -12.46 -29.99
C GLY A 384 13.63 -11.10 -30.40
N ASP A 385 12.90 -10.31 -31.20
CA ASP A 385 13.34 -8.97 -31.59
C ASP A 385 13.02 -7.92 -30.52
N ASP A 386 13.86 -6.88 -30.47
CA ASP A 386 13.59 -5.68 -29.69
C ASP A 386 12.68 -4.71 -30.46
N TYR A 387 11.66 -4.19 -29.78
CA TYR A 387 10.68 -3.26 -30.32
C TYR A 387 10.40 -2.13 -29.32
N VAL A 388 9.79 -1.06 -29.82
CA VAL A 388 9.37 0.07 -29.00
C VAL A 388 7.89 -0.03 -28.68
N GLU A 389 7.56 0.28 -27.43
CA GLU A 389 6.20 0.24 -26.95
C GLU A 389 5.79 1.54 -26.28
N ALA A 390 4.52 1.92 -26.42
CA ALA A 390 3.96 3.10 -25.77
C ALA A 390 2.66 2.77 -25.02
N CYS A 391 2.74 2.79 -23.69
CA CYS A 391 1.59 2.48 -22.85
C CYS A 391 1.02 3.72 -22.17
N ARG A 392 -0.31 3.79 -22.13
CA ARG A 392 -1.06 4.56 -21.17
C ARG A 392 -1.45 3.64 -20.03
N LEU A 393 -1.11 4.06 -18.82
CA LEU A 393 -1.45 3.39 -17.58
C LEU A 393 -2.45 4.24 -16.82
N VAL A 394 -3.42 3.60 -16.20
CA VAL A 394 -4.30 4.23 -15.22
C VAL A 394 -4.22 3.48 -13.90
N ARG A 395 -4.39 4.19 -12.80
CA ARG A 395 -4.43 3.59 -11.48
C ARG A 395 -5.82 3.00 -11.18
N LYS A 396 -5.85 1.72 -10.86
CA LYS A 396 -7.02 0.98 -10.37
C LYS A 396 -6.58 0.17 -9.15
N ASP A 397 -7.30 0.34 -8.04
CA ASP A 397 -7.10 -0.43 -6.81
C ASP A 397 -5.67 -0.37 -6.25
N GLY A 398 -5.09 0.83 -6.24
CA GLY A 398 -3.71 1.04 -5.77
C GLY A 398 -2.63 0.77 -6.81
N PHE A 399 -2.91 -0.02 -7.85
CA PHE A 399 -1.94 -0.43 -8.85
C PHE A 399 -2.15 0.23 -10.21
N PHE A 400 -1.06 0.45 -10.96
CA PHE A 400 -1.17 0.83 -12.37
C PHE A 400 -1.53 -0.40 -13.22
N ARG A 401 -2.36 -0.18 -14.24
CA ARG A 401 -2.75 -1.15 -15.27
C ARG A 401 -2.75 -0.47 -16.63
N VAL A 402 -2.46 -1.23 -17.69
CA VAL A 402 -2.54 -0.74 -19.08
C VAL A 402 -4.00 -0.48 -19.46
N ALA A 403 -4.30 0.68 -20.06
CA ALA A 403 -5.67 1.16 -20.29
C ALA A 403 -5.85 2.01 -21.54
#